data_AF-A0A7T5RQG8-F1
#
_entry.id   AF-A0A7T5RQG8-F1
#
_cell.length_a   1.000
_cell.length_b   1.000
_cell.length_c   1.000
_cell.angle_alpha   90.00
_cell.angle_beta   90.00
_cell.angle_gamma   90.00
#
_symmetry.space_group_name_H-M   'P 1'
#
loop_
_entity.id
_entity.type
_entity.pdbx_description
1 polymer ?
#
loop_
_entity_poly.entity_id
_entity_poly.type
_entity_poly.pdbx_seq_one_letter_code
_entity_poly.pdbx_strand_id
1 'polypeptide(L)' 'MEGWTNIEISRETLGELTSLQRSYGSSTLDETIRLLVHRYKQDVLKSISGADKGKITSFTEQDRGEDRD' A
#
# COMPACT_ATOMS: atom_id res chain seq x y z
N MET A 1 22.18 1.31 -8.53
CA MET A 1 22.86 2.61 -8.35
C MET A 1 22.21 3.28 -7.17
N GLU A 2 22.92 3.41 -6.05
CA GLU A 2 22.49 4.32 -4.98
C GLU A 2 22.79 5.73 -5.47
N GLY A 3 21.76 6.54 -5.64
CA GLY A 3 21.86 7.91 -6.12
C GLY A 3 20.81 8.76 -5.42
N TRP A 4 21.16 10.00 -5.14
CA TRP A 4 20.26 10.97 -4.53
C TRP A 4 19.52 11.72 -5.62
N THR A 5 18.22 11.93 -5.42
CA THR A 5 17.38 12.74 -6.31
C THR A 5 16.77 13.86 -5.48
N ASN A 6 16.81 15.07 -6.03
CA ASN A 6 16.15 16.23 -5.43
C ASN A 6 14.74 16.35 -6.00
N ILE A 7 13.75 16.55 -5.14
CA ILE A 7 12.37 16.79 -5.52
C ILE A 7 11.98 18.14 -4.94
N GLU A 8 11.46 19.02 -5.78
CA GLU A 8 10.93 20.30 -5.34
C GLU A 8 9.48 20.11 -4.86
N ILE A 9 9.19 20.63 -3.66
CA ILE A 9 7.88 20.55 -3.02
C ILE A 9 7.54 21.88 -2.36
N SER A 10 6.26 22.09 -2.09
CA SER A 10 5.83 23.26 -1.33
C SER A 10 6.35 23.19 0.13
N ARG A 11 6.46 24.36 0.77
CA ARG A 11 6.83 24.44 2.20
C ARG A 11 5.79 23.78 3.10
N GLU A 12 4.52 23.83 2.70
CA GLU A 12 3.41 23.19 3.40
C GLU A 12 3.57 21.67 3.39
N THR A 13 3.80 21.08 2.22
CA THR A 13 4.05 19.63 2.06
C THR A 13 5.27 19.17 2.87
N LEU A 14 6.33 19.98 2.93
CA LEU A 14 7.50 19.67 3.78
C LEU A 14 7.12 19.63 5.28
N GLY A 15 6.24 20.54 5.72
CA GLY A 15 5.72 20.57 7.09
C GLY A 15 4.90 19.34 7.43
N GLU A 16 4.05 18.88 6.51
CA GLU A 16 3.29 17.64 6.64
C GLU A 16 4.20 16.42 6.71
N LEU A 17 5.17 16.30 5.80
CA LEU A 17 6.13 15.19 5.79
C LEU A 17 6.96 15.13 7.08
N THR A 18 7.37 16.28 7.60
CA THR A 18 8.10 16.36 8.88
C THR A 18 7.22 15.92 10.06
N SER A 19 5.94 16.27 10.03
CA SER A 19 4.97 15.86 11.06
C SER A 19 4.73 14.34 11.01
N LEU A 20 4.62 13.79 9.81
CA LEU A 20 4.50 12.34 9.58
C LEU A 20 5.77 11.57 9.97
N GLN A 21 6.95 12.14 9.70
CA GLN A 21 8.22 11.55 10.14
C GLN A 21 8.24 11.37 11.66
N ARG A 22 7.79 12.39 12.41
CA ARG A 22 7.71 12.33 13.89
C ARG A 22 6.68 11.32 14.36
N SER A 23 5.50 11.26 13.73
CA SER A 23 4.43 10.35 14.15
C SER A 23 4.76 8.88 13.86
N TYR A 24 5.50 8.61 12.79
CA TYR A 24 5.94 7.25 12.43
C TYR A 24 7.27 6.86 13.06
N GLY A 25 7.99 7.79 13.69
CA GLY A 25 9.30 7.54 14.27
C GLY A 25 10.37 7.20 13.23
N SER A 26 10.21 7.68 11.99
CA SER A 26 11.18 7.45 10.91
C SER A 26 12.42 8.30 11.11
N SER A 27 13.58 7.75 10.75
CA SER A 27 14.87 8.44 10.91
C SER A 27 15.09 9.52 9.87
N THR A 28 14.51 9.38 8.67
CA THR A 28 14.67 10.32 7.55
C THR A 28 13.36 10.57 6.79
N LEU A 29 13.29 11.70 6.07
CA LEU A 29 12.18 11.99 5.16
C LEU A 29 12.08 10.97 4.02
N ASP A 30 13.21 10.44 3.53
CA ASP A 30 13.20 9.39 2.49
C ASP A 30 12.53 8.11 3.01
N GLU A 31 12.85 7.70 4.24
CA GLU A 31 12.20 6.57 4.89
C GLU A 31 10.69 6.80 5.07
N THR A 32 10.29 8.00 5.50
CA THR A 32 8.88 8.38 5.61
C THR A 32 8.17 8.31 4.26
N ILE A 33 8.79 8.82 3.19
CA ILE A 33 8.24 8.75 1.83
C ILE A 33 8.05 7.28 1.40
N ARG A 34 9.05 6.42 1.62
CA ARG A 34 8.96 4.99 1.28
C ARG A 34 7.83 4.29 2.05
N LEU A 35 7.68 4.58 3.34
CA LEU A 35 6.60 4.05 4.17
C LEU A 35 5.22 4.48 3.64
N LEU A 36 5.05 5.77 3.32
CA LEU A 36 3.81 6.30 2.75
C LEU A 36 3.48 5.66 1.40
N VAL A 37 4.45 5.52 0.51
CA VAL A 37 4.29 4.84 -0.79
C VAL A 37 3.88 3.39 -0.59
N HIS A 38 4.52 2.67 0.32
CA HIS A 38 4.19 1.28 0.60
C HIS A 38 2.76 1.15 1.15
N ARG A 39 2.39 2.01 2.10
CA ARG A 39 1.05 2.02 2.70
C ARG A 39 -0.03 2.32 1.65
N TYR A 40 0.19 3.34 0.82
CA TYR A 40 -0.73 3.67 -0.27
C TYR A 40 -0.93 2.47 -1.20
N LYS A 41 0.15 1.78 -1.60
CA LYS A 41 0.03 0.56 -2.42
C LYS A 41 -0.81 -0.51 -1.74
N GLN A 42 -0.62 -0.76 -0.44
CA GLN A 42 -1.42 -1.73 0.30
C GLN A 42 -2.88 -1.34 0.37
N ASP A 43 -3.18 -0.06 0.59
CA ASP A 43 -4.55 0.42 0.70
C ASP A 43 -5.28 0.41 -0.65
N VAL A 44 -4.57 0.69 -1.76
CA VAL A 44 -5.08 0.50 -3.12
C VAL A 44 -5.35 -0.99 -3.41
N LEU A 45 -4.44 -1.89 -3.04
CA LEU A 45 -4.69 -3.33 -3.22
C LEU A 45 -5.90 -3.81 -2.41
N LYS A 46 -6.06 -3.31 -1.18
CA LYS A 46 -7.22 -3.62 -0.34
C LYS A 46 -8.53 -3.08 -0.94
N SER A 47 -8.52 -1.89 -1.54
CA SER A 47 -9.73 -1.31 -2.14
C SER A 47 -10.17 -2.07 -3.38
N ILE A 48 -9.22 -2.58 -4.18
CA ILE A 48 -9.51 -3.39 -5.37
C ILE A 48 -9.91 -4.83 -5.00
N SER A 49 -9.31 -5.40 -3.96
CA SER A 49 -9.64 -6.75 -3.44
C SER A 49 -11.01 -6.83 -2.75
N GLY A 50 -11.78 -5.75 -2.70
CA GLY A 50 -13.09 -5.65 -2.06
C GLY A 50 -14.23 -6.38 -2.77
N ALA A 51 -14.07 -6.83 -4.02
CA ALA A 51 -15.14 -7.53 -4.74
C ALA A 51 -15.53 -8.87 -4.09
N ASP A 52 -14.57 -9.61 -3.53
CA ASP A 52 -14.77 -10.94 -2.93
C ASP A 52 -14.44 -11.02 -1.44
N LYS A 53 -14.11 -9.90 -0.79
CA LYS A 53 -13.75 -9.89 0.63
C LYS A 53 -14.99 -10.12 1.50
N GLY A 54 -15.25 -11.39 1.82
CA GLY A 54 -16.41 -11.86 2.59
C GLY A 54 -17.34 -12.82 1.83
N LYS A 55 -17.11 -13.06 0.53
CA LYS A 55 -17.86 -14.04 -0.28
C LYS A 55 -17.12 -15.34 -0.56
N ILE A 56 -15.86 -15.44 -0.12
CA ILE A 56 -15.07 -16.67 -0.25
C ILE A 56 -15.64 -17.70 0.73
N THR A 57 -16.57 -18.51 0.26
CA THR A 57 -17.00 -19.74 0.92
C THR A 57 -15.91 -20.80 0.77
N SER A 58 -15.86 -21.77 1.68
CA SER A 58 -15.00 -22.94 1.51
C SER A 58 -15.31 -23.61 0.17
N PHE A 59 -14.27 -23.92 -0.60
CA PHE A 59 -14.39 -24.65 -1.86
C PHE A 59 -15.09 -26.00 -1.60
N THR A 60 -16.22 -26.23 -2.27
CA THR A 60 -17.03 -27.46 -2.16
C THR A 60 -16.81 -28.36 -3.37
N GLU A 61 -17.18 -29.64 -3.28
CA GLU A 61 -17.11 -30.56 -4.43
C GLU A 61 -17.93 -30.07 -5.63
N GLN A 62 -19.00 -29.29 -5.39
CA GLN A 62 -19.83 -28.68 -6.43
C GLN A 62 -19.12 -27.56 -7.21
N ASP A 63 -18.04 -27.00 -6.66
CA ASP A 63 -17.21 -25.99 -7.32
C ASP A 63 -16.16 -26.63 -8.23
N ARG A 64 -15.99 -27.96 -8.19
CA ARG A 64 -15.24 -28.70 -9.21
C ARG A 64 -16.12 -28.79 -10.45
N GLY A 65 -15.95 -27.80 -11.34
CA GLY A 65 -16.56 -27.79 -12.66
C GLY A 65 -16.49 -29.19 -13.27
N GLU A 66 -17.67 -29.74 -13.54
CA GLU A 66 -17.93 -31.16 -13.77
C GLU A 66 -16.84 -31.85 -14.57
N ASP A 67 -16.49 -33.05 -14.08
CA ASP A 67 -15.60 -34.00 -14.73
C ASP A 67 -15.94 -34.07 -16.21
N ARG A 68 -14.98 -33.67 -17.05
CA ARG A 68 -15.11 -33.76 -18.50
C ARG A 68 -14.77 -35.18 -18.90
N ASP A 69 -15.74 -36.08 -18.73
CA ASP A 69 -15.79 -37.33 -19.51
C ASP A 69 -16.11 -37.04 -20.98
#